data_AF-A0A074X8B7-F1
#
_entry.id   AF-A0A074X8B7-F1
#
_cell.length_a   1.000
_cell.length_b   1.000
_cell.length_c   1.000
_cell.angle_alpha   90.00
_cell.angle_beta   90.00
_cell.angle_gamma   90.00
#
_symmetry.space_group_name_H-M   'P 1'
#
loop_
_entity.id
_entity.type
_entity.pdbx_description
1 polymer ?
#
loop_
_entity_poly.entity_id
_entity_poly.type
_entity_poly.pdbx_seq_one_letter_code
_entity_poly.pdbx_strand_id
1 'polypeptide(L)'
;SMDLVVSRYDESAYSVASYIGPILNMTPLSGLTTRVIIYSTGQDEPEDLRDDLRHHLPFNVDVIVRQRPNVGREGAAFLHHITTGWQDPADHTLFMQAELHYSWSVRRRIQDYLVPNTGFLSLSDDQCWDHSTWSESPDVLKSIYSRANPTLRQGYTLTYRGQFIASRHRIHTQDKQLFQDLLDEFVNPRSVAHSSGYAEHPWLPGKSDSMNRPLFGYTIERLWGVLMQCSDVQLAYRCPSLLSSAIGSVLHTSTPILQDCQCLDLD
;
A
#
# COMPACT_ATOMS: atom_id res chain seq x y z
N SER A 1 -6.73 6.13 15.73
CA SER A 1 -6.65 4.66 15.65
C SER A 1 -5.79 4.24 14.47
N MET A 2 -5.38 2.98 14.39
CA MET A 2 -4.56 2.43 13.31
C MET A 2 -5.09 1.06 12.86
N ASP A 3 -5.23 0.85 11.55
CA ASP A 3 -5.41 -0.46 10.96
C ASP A 3 -4.12 -0.92 10.29
N LEU A 4 -3.64 -2.11 10.62
CA LEU A 4 -2.52 -2.77 9.96
C LEU A 4 -3.06 -3.85 9.02
N VAL A 5 -3.21 -3.52 7.75
CA VAL A 5 -3.80 -4.37 6.71
C VAL A 5 -2.71 -5.12 5.97
N VAL A 6 -2.70 -6.44 6.14
CA VAL A 6 -1.68 -7.33 5.60
C VAL A 6 -2.27 -8.26 4.55
N SER A 7 -1.74 -8.22 3.33
CA SER A 7 -2.02 -9.23 2.30
C SER A 7 -1.07 -10.40 2.48
N ARG A 8 -1.62 -11.59 2.76
CA ARG A 8 -0.88 -12.84 2.98
C ARG A 8 -1.28 -13.88 1.94
N TYR A 9 -0.30 -14.53 1.32
CA TYR A 9 -0.51 -15.76 0.56
C TYR A 9 -0.50 -16.95 1.52
N ASP A 10 0.66 -17.57 1.73
CA ASP A 10 0.85 -18.76 2.56
C ASP A 10 1.98 -18.59 3.60
N GLU A 11 2.45 -17.35 3.82
CA GLU A 11 3.56 -17.07 4.74
C GLU A 11 3.21 -17.52 6.17
N SER A 12 4.14 -18.13 6.91
CA SER A 12 3.82 -18.63 8.25
C SER A 12 3.43 -17.51 9.23
N ALA A 13 2.64 -17.84 10.25
CA ALA A 13 2.29 -16.90 11.33
C ALA A 13 3.54 -16.27 11.96
N TYR A 14 4.59 -17.08 12.18
CA TYR A 14 5.89 -16.60 12.66
C TYR A 14 6.53 -15.58 11.72
N SER A 15 6.54 -15.85 10.40
CA SER A 15 7.11 -14.91 9.41
C SER A 15 6.38 -13.58 9.47
N VAL A 16 5.04 -13.59 9.37
CA VAL A 16 4.20 -12.38 9.45
C VAL A 16 4.46 -11.62 10.76
N ALA A 17 4.43 -12.31 11.90
CA ALA A 17 4.67 -11.71 13.22
C ALA A 17 6.05 -11.05 13.32
N SER A 18 7.08 -11.64 12.70
CA SER A 18 8.44 -11.09 12.69
C SER A 18 8.55 -9.74 11.94
N TYR A 19 7.66 -9.49 10.98
CA TYR A 19 7.59 -8.22 10.24
C TYR A 19 6.71 -7.18 10.93
N ILE A 20 5.53 -7.57 11.42
CA ILE A 20 4.57 -6.63 12.02
C ILE A 20 4.90 -6.29 13.49
N GLY A 21 5.46 -7.22 14.24
CA GLY A 21 5.79 -7.03 15.67
C GLY A 21 6.66 -5.79 15.91
N PRO A 22 7.78 -5.61 15.18
CA PRO A 22 8.61 -4.42 15.29
C PRO A 22 7.91 -3.11 14.90
N ILE A 23 6.93 -3.13 13.98
CA ILE A 23 6.16 -1.93 13.59
C ILE A 23 5.21 -1.52 14.70
N LEU A 24 4.48 -2.48 15.25
CA LEU A 24 3.52 -2.28 16.32
C LEU A 24 4.17 -1.78 17.62
N ASN A 25 5.48 -2.02 17.81
CA ASN A 25 6.25 -1.53 18.96
C ASN A 25 6.87 -0.12 18.75
N MET A 26 6.55 0.59 17.66
CA MET A 26 7.14 1.89 17.37
C MET A 26 6.47 3.04 18.11
N THR A 27 7.26 4.07 18.41
CA THR A 27 6.78 5.28 19.09
C THR A 27 5.60 5.96 18.37
N PRO A 28 5.56 6.12 17.03
CA PRO A 28 4.42 6.75 16.36
C PRO A 28 3.09 5.98 16.48
N LEU A 29 3.14 4.68 16.81
CA LEU A 29 1.96 3.86 17.05
C LEU A 29 1.60 3.78 18.54
N SER A 30 2.46 4.30 19.42
CA SER A 30 2.25 4.26 20.87
C SER A 30 0.98 5.01 21.25
N GLY A 31 0.11 4.35 22.02
CA GLY A 31 -1.18 4.90 22.44
C GLY A 31 -2.29 4.85 21.40
N LEU A 32 -2.02 4.40 20.16
CA LEU A 32 -3.07 4.18 19.17
C LEU A 32 -3.76 2.84 19.42
N THR A 33 -5.10 2.84 19.43
CA THR A 33 -5.87 1.61 19.27
C THR A 33 -5.57 1.03 17.89
N THR A 34 -4.94 -0.15 17.88
CA THR A 34 -4.43 -0.78 16.66
C THR A 34 -5.12 -2.12 16.42
N ARG A 35 -5.61 -2.35 15.19
CA ARG A 35 -6.14 -3.64 14.71
C ARG A 35 -5.20 -4.21 13.65
N VAL A 36 -4.87 -5.49 13.74
CA VAL A 36 -4.15 -6.23 12.71
C VAL A 36 -5.17 -7.01 11.89
N ILE A 37 -5.26 -6.72 10.59
CA ILE A 37 -6.23 -7.31 9.68
C ILE A 37 -5.46 -8.07 8.60
N ILE A 38 -5.50 -9.40 8.65
CA ILE A 38 -4.84 -10.28 7.69
C ILE A 38 -5.85 -10.73 6.66
N TYR A 39 -5.64 -10.36 5.41
CA TYR A 39 -6.33 -10.94 4.27
C TYR A 39 -5.50 -12.11 3.73
N SER A 40 -5.91 -13.33 4.03
CA SER A 40 -5.19 -14.54 3.64
C SER A 40 -5.82 -15.22 2.43
N THR A 41 -4.98 -15.69 1.51
CA THR A 41 -5.37 -16.56 0.39
C THR A 41 -4.81 -17.98 0.50
N GLY A 42 -4.18 -18.30 1.64
CA GLY A 42 -3.62 -19.60 1.98
C GLY A 42 -4.72 -20.64 2.28
N GLN A 43 -4.34 -21.83 2.72
CA GLN A 43 -5.28 -22.91 2.99
C GLN A 43 -5.53 -23.14 4.49
N ASP A 44 -4.89 -22.35 5.35
CA ASP A 44 -5.04 -22.45 6.80
C ASP A 44 -6.44 -21.99 7.24
N GLU A 45 -6.98 -22.60 8.29
CA GLU A 45 -8.22 -22.12 8.92
C GLU A 45 -7.96 -20.74 9.57
N PRO A 46 -8.84 -19.73 9.37
CA PRO A 46 -8.61 -18.37 9.87
C PRO A 46 -8.39 -18.27 11.38
N GLU A 47 -9.08 -19.09 12.17
CA GLU A 47 -8.96 -19.15 13.62
C GLU A 47 -7.59 -19.66 14.06
N ASP A 48 -7.09 -20.70 13.42
CA ASP A 48 -5.78 -21.29 13.73
C ASP A 48 -4.66 -20.28 13.41
N LEU A 49 -4.71 -19.66 12.22
CA LEU A 49 -3.74 -18.62 11.84
C LEU A 49 -3.78 -17.43 12.81
N ARG A 50 -4.98 -17.01 13.24
CA ARG A 50 -5.14 -15.91 14.20
C ARG A 50 -4.49 -16.27 15.54
N ASP A 51 -4.72 -17.47 16.04
CA ASP A 51 -4.24 -17.90 17.35
C ASP A 51 -2.71 -18.08 17.34
N ASP A 52 -2.15 -18.62 16.25
CA ASP A 52 -0.70 -18.70 16.02
C ASP A 52 -0.06 -17.31 15.91
N LEU A 53 -0.69 -16.37 15.19
CA LEU A 53 -0.20 -14.98 15.11
C LEU A 53 -0.17 -14.33 16.49
N ARG A 54 -1.25 -14.46 17.27
CA ARG A 54 -1.32 -13.93 18.63
C ARG A 54 -0.27 -14.55 19.54
N HIS A 55 0.05 -15.82 19.36
CA HIS A 55 1.12 -16.49 20.11
C HIS A 55 2.50 -15.89 19.82
N HIS A 56 2.76 -15.48 18.58
CA HIS A 56 4.06 -14.92 18.18
C HIS A 56 4.19 -13.40 18.38
N LEU A 57 3.10 -12.67 18.60
CA LEU A 57 3.14 -11.23 18.80
C LEU A 57 3.46 -10.87 20.26
N PRO A 58 4.36 -9.89 20.50
CA PRO A 58 4.86 -9.62 21.85
C PRO A 58 3.90 -8.79 22.73
N PHE A 59 2.73 -8.40 22.22
CA PHE A 59 1.71 -7.63 22.96
C PHE A 59 0.31 -8.07 22.52
N ASN A 60 -0.68 -7.81 23.39
CA ASN A 60 -2.07 -8.11 23.10
C ASN A 60 -2.62 -7.09 22.09
N VAL A 61 -2.77 -7.50 20.83
CA VAL A 61 -3.35 -6.70 19.75
C VAL A 61 -4.56 -7.44 19.17
N ASP A 62 -5.56 -6.69 18.72
CA ASP A 62 -6.68 -7.30 18.01
C ASP A 62 -6.18 -7.84 16.66
N VAL A 63 -6.42 -9.13 16.41
CA VAL A 63 -6.00 -9.83 15.19
C VAL A 63 -7.25 -10.40 14.55
N ILE A 64 -7.51 -9.96 13.32
CA ILE A 64 -8.64 -10.35 12.51
C ILE A 64 -8.08 -11.02 11.26
N VAL A 65 -8.40 -12.30 11.07
CA VAL A 65 -8.06 -13.02 9.84
C VAL A 65 -9.30 -13.12 8.96
N ARG A 66 -9.15 -12.80 7.68
CA ARG A 66 -10.18 -12.85 6.65
C ARG A 66 -9.68 -13.67 5.48
N GLN A 67 -10.35 -14.79 5.23
CA GLN A 67 -10.08 -15.62 4.07
C GLN A 67 -10.56 -14.93 2.78
N ARG A 68 -9.76 -15.02 1.72
CA ARG A 68 -10.10 -14.51 0.38
C ARG A 68 -9.71 -15.53 -0.70
N PRO A 69 -10.40 -15.52 -1.85
CA PRO A 69 -9.92 -16.20 -3.05
C PRO A 69 -8.53 -15.69 -3.45
N ASN A 70 -7.67 -16.56 -3.98
CA ASN A 70 -6.35 -16.19 -4.49
C ASN A 70 -6.46 -15.42 -5.82
N VAL A 71 -6.92 -14.18 -5.74
CA VAL A 71 -7.20 -13.28 -6.87
C VAL A 71 -6.67 -11.89 -6.57
N GLY A 72 -5.92 -11.33 -7.51
CA GLY A 72 -5.46 -9.94 -7.53
C GLY A 72 -4.38 -9.55 -6.51
N ARG A 73 -3.85 -10.50 -5.74
CA ARG A 73 -2.76 -10.31 -4.75
C ARG A 73 -3.03 -9.13 -3.80
N GLU A 74 -1.99 -8.38 -3.43
CA GLU A 74 -2.06 -7.23 -2.52
C GLU A 74 -2.97 -6.12 -3.03
N GLY A 75 -2.94 -5.80 -4.33
CA GLY A 75 -3.77 -4.76 -4.92
C GLY A 75 -5.26 -4.98 -4.66
N ALA A 76 -5.74 -6.20 -4.96
CA ALA A 76 -7.13 -6.56 -4.68
C ALA A 76 -7.41 -6.70 -3.18
N ALA A 77 -6.44 -7.11 -2.35
CA ALA A 77 -6.62 -7.16 -0.90
C ALA A 77 -6.88 -5.78 -0.30
N PHE A 78 -6.11 -4.78 -0.71
CA PHE A 78 -6.22 -3.41 -0.20
C PHE A 78 -7.49 -2.74 -0.70
N LEU A 79 -7.83 -2.89 -1.99
CA LEU A 79 -9.09 -2.38 -2.54
C LEU A 79 -10.31 -3.06 -1.88
N HIS A 80 -10.22 -4.37 -1.61
CA HIS A 80 -11.26 -5.09 -0.88
C HIS A 80 -11.42 -4.56 0.55
N HIS A 81 -10.32 -4.28 1.26
CA HIS A 81 -10.38 -3.66 2.58
C HIS A 81 -11.07 -2.29 2.53
N ILE A 82 -10.66 -1.41 1.61
CA ILE A 82 -11.24 -0.07 1.46
C ILE A 82 -12.74 -0.17 1.18
N THR A 83 -13.15 -1.00 0.23
CA THR A 83 -14.56 -1.08 -0.22
C THR A 83 -15.47 -1.74 0.81
N THR A 84 -15.00 -2.76 1.53
CA THR A 84 -15.80 -3.45 2.55
C THR A 84 -15.77 -2.76 3.91
N GLY A 85 -14.66 -2.12 4.27
CA GLY A 85 -14.46 -1.34 5.50
C GLY A 85 -14.91 0.12 5.44
N TRP A 86 -15.49 0.55 4.32
CA TRP A 86 -15.78 1.97 4.00
C TRP A 86 -16.49 2.78 5.10
N GLN A 87 -17.30 2.15 5.95
CA GLN A 87 -18.07 2.86 6.99
C GLN A 87 -17.29 3.09 8.29
N ASP A 88 -16.25 2.30 8.56
CA ASP A 88 -15.50 2.34 9.82
C ASP A 88 -13.98 2.07 9.61
N PRO A 89 -13.29 2.86 8.75
CA PRO A 89 -11.84 2.76 8.69
C PRO A 89 -11.20 3.45 9.90
N ALA A 90 -10.07 2.93 10.35
CA ALA A 90 -9.24 3.62 11.33
C ALA A 90 -8.75 4.98 10.80
N ASP A 91 -8.31 5.88 11.69
CA ASP A 91 -7.81 7.21 11.29
C ASP A 91 -6.66 7.12 10.30
N HIS A 92 -5.77 6.14 10.48
CA HIS A 92 -4.75 5.75 9.51
C HIS A 92 -4.83 4.25 9.25
N THR A 93 -4.51 3.86 8.02
CA THR A 93 -4.37 2.46 7.63
C THR A 93 -3.00 2.25 6.99
N LEU A 94 -2.21 1.33 7.54
CA LEU A 94 -0.98 0.82 6.93
C LEU A 94 -1.31 -0.41 6.09
N PHE A 95 -1.12 -0.30 4.78
CA PHE A 95 -1.24 -1.40 3.83
C PHE A 95 0.12 -2.01 3.55
N MET A 96 0.22 -3.33 3.65
CA MET A 96 1.47 -4.05 3.41
C MET A 96 1.28 -5.51 2.97
N GLN A 97 2.31 -6.05 2.34
CA GLN A 97 2.45 -7.50 2.11
C GLN A 97 2.95 -8.18 3.39
N ALA A 98 2.67 -9.48 3.54
CA ALA A 98 3.11 -10.30 4.67
C ALA A 98 4.63 -10.29 4.87
N GLU A 99 5.40 -10.31 3.79
CA GLU A 99 6.85 -10.13 3.81
C GLU A 99 7.24 -8.75 3.31
N LEU A 100 7.73 -7.91 4.24
CA LEU A 100 8.16 -6.56 3.89
C LEU A 100 9.52 -6.59 3.20
N HIS A 101 9.51 -6.26 1.91
CA HIS A 101 10.74 -5.85 1.24
C HIS A 101 11.37 -4.64 1.95
N TYR A 102 12.68 -4.70 2.22
CA TYR A 102 13.43 -3.63 2.90
C TYR A 102 12.79 -3.20 4.24
N SER A 103 12.39 -4.18 5.06
CA SER A 103 11.71 -3.93 6.34
C SER A 103 12.40 -2.90 7.24
N TRP A 104 13.73 -2.80 7.23
CA TRP A 104 14.44 -1.76 7.97
C TRP A 104 14.09 -0.34 7.48
N SER A 105 14.06 -0.12 6.17
CA SER A 105 13.73 1.14 5.52
C SER A 105 12.28 1.56 5.75
N VAL A 106 11.36 0.61 5.60
CA VAL A 106 9.93 0.81 5.92
C VAL A 106 9.78 1.30 7.35
N ARG A 107 10.43 0.61 8.28
CA ARG A 107 10.37 0.95 9.71
C ARG A 107 10.93 2.34 10.00
N ARG A 108 12.01 2.72 9.31
CA ARG A 108 12.60 4.05 9.44
C ARG A 108 11.65 5.13 8.92
N ARG A 109 11.00 4.93 7.77
CA ARG A 109 10.02 5.88 7.22
C ARG A 109 8.84 6.09 8.16
N ILE A 110 8.30 5.03 8.74
CA ILE A 110 7.24 5.13 9.76
C ILE A 110 7.75 5.96 10.95
N GLN A 111 8.94 5.65 11.47
CA GLN A 111 9.51 6.34 12.62
C GLN A 111 9.75 7.84 12.40
N ASP A 112 10.13 8.23 11.18
CA ASP A 112 10.56 9.59 10.84
C ASP A 112 9.42 10.47 10.33
N TYR A 113 8.43 9.89 9.67
CA TYR A 113 7.41 10.65 8.93
C TYR A 113 5.98 10.40 9.41
N LEU A 114 5.65 9.28 10.06
CA LEU A 114 4.28 9.08 10.52
C LEU A 114 3.95 10.05 11.67
N VAL A 115 3.00 10.94 11.41
CA VAL A 115 2.51 11.95 12.34
C VAL A 115 0.97 11.96 12.34
N PRO A 116 0.30 12.59 13.32
CA PRO A 116 -1.17 12.57 13.40
C PRO A 116 -1.91 13.11 12.17
N ASN A 117 -1.29 13.99 11.39
CA ASN A 117 -1.86 14.56 10.16
C ASN A 117 -1.26 13.96 8.88
N THR A 118 -0.67 12.76 8.95
CA THR A 118 -0.21 12.04 7.74
C THR A 118 -1.40 11.67 6.87
N GLY A 119 -1.54 12.30 5.70
CA GLY A 119 -2.58 11.96 4.72
C GLY A 119 -2.19 10.76 3.86
N PHE A 120 -0.98 10.78 3.30
CA PHE A 120 -0.42 9.66 2.55
C PHE A 120 1.10 9.61 2.69
N LEU A 121 1.62 8.47 3.13
CA LEU A 121 3.05 8.18 3.25
C LEU A 121 3.39 6.92 2.49
N SER A 122 4.16 7.07 1.41
CA SER A 122 4.78 5.95 0.70
C SER A 122 5.91 5.37 1.54
N LEU A 123 5.91 4.05 1.72
CA LEU A 123 6.95 3.34 2.48
C LEU A 123 8.02 2.70 1.57
N SER A 124 7.90 2.93 0.27
CA SER A 124 8.88 2.57 -0.75
C SER A 124 9.80 3.74 -1.11
N ASP A 125 10.79 3.49 -1.97
CA ASP A 125 11.49 4.58 -2.66
C ASP A 125 10.50 5.34 -3.55
N ASP A 126 10.42 6.66 -3.36
CA ASP A 126 9.64 7.54 -4.21
C ASP A 126 10.51 7.96 -5.39
N GLN A 127 10.09 7.64 -6.61
CA GLN A 127 10.85 7.97 -7.82
C GLN A 127 9.96 8.69 -8.84
N CYS A 128 10.54 9.64 -9.56
CA CYS A 128 9.89 10.37 -10.65
C CYS A 128 10.01 9.64 -12.00
N TRP A 129 10.70 8.50 -12.04
CA TRP A 129 10.89 7.67 -13.22
C TRP A 129 10.78 6.19 -12.84
N ASP A 130 10.40 5.36 -13.81
CA ASP A 130 10.29 3.92 -13.61
C ASP A 130 11.55 3.15 -14.03
N HIS A 131 12.20 2.51 -13.05
CA HIS A 131 13.39 1.70 -13.27
C HIS A 131 13.09 0.30 -13.83
N SER A 132 11.81 -0.05 -13.96
CA SER A 132 11.31 -1.34 -14.41
C SER A 132 10.72 -1.31 -15.83
N THR A 133 10.98 -0.23 -16.60
CA THR A 133 10.46 0.00 -17.95
C THR A 133 8.93 0.07 -18.07
N TRP A 134 8.23 0.21 -16.94
CA TRP A 134 6.77 0.37 -16.92
C TRP A 134 6.35 1.56 -17.77
N SER A 135 5.37 1.31 -18.62
CA SER A 135 4.51 2.33 -19.21
C SER A 135 3.08 1.87 -18.97
N GLU A 136 2.07 2.68 -19.23
CA GLU A 136 0.69 2.20 -19.19
C GLU A 136 -0.06 2.89 -20.33
N SER A 137 -1.13 2.25 -20.78
CA SER A 137 -2.04 2.82 -21.76
C SER A 137 -2.47 4.22 -21.30
N PRO A 138 -2.26 5.26 -22.14
CA PRO A 138 -2.69 6.61 -21.82
C PRO A 138 -4.18 6.70 -21.49
N ASP A 139 -5.02 5.85 -22.08
CA ASP A 139 -6.45 5.81 -21.82
C ASP A 139 -6.77 5.23 -20.43
N VAL A 140 -6.07 4.18 -20.02
CA VAL A 140 -6.19 3.60 -18.66
C VAL A 140 -5.75 4.62 -17.63
N LEU A 141 -4.58 5.24 -17.82
CA LEU A 141 -4.08 6.28 -16.93
C LEU A 141 -5.04 7.47 -16.85
N LYS A 142 -5.50 7.97 -18.00
CA LYS A 142 -6.45 9.09 -18.06
C LYS A 142 -7.77 8.77 -17.37
N SER A 143 -8.29 7.55 -17.53
CA SER A 143 -9.50 7.09 -16.84
C SER A 143 -9.32 7.13 -15.31
N ILE A 144 -8.20 6.62 -14.80
CA ILE A 144 -7.91 6.64 -13.36
C ILE A 144 -7.70 8.08 -12.87
N TYR A 145 -6.89 8.88 -13.57
CA TYR A 145 -6.54 10.23 -13.13
C TYR A 145 -7.71 11.20 -13.15
N SER A 146 -8.51 11.17 -14.21
CA SER A 146 -9.67 12.05 -14.31
C SER A 146 -10.67 11.84 -13.17
N ARG A 147 -10.71 10.64 -12.59
CA ARG A 147 -11.55 10.29 -11.43
C ARG A 147 -10.85 10.57 -10.10
N ALA A 148 -9.61 10.13 -9.96
CA ALA A 148 -8.88 10.19 -8.69
C ALA A 148 -8.36 11.59 -8.35
N ASN A 149 -7.89 12.32 -9.36
CA ASN A 149 -7.33 13.66 -9.20
C ASN A 149 -7.55 14.47 -10.51
N PRO A 150 -8.75 15.03 -10.73
CA PRO A 150 -9.08 15.76 -11.96
C PRO A 150 -8.21 17.01 -12.18
N THR A 151 -7.52 17.48 -11.14
CA THR A 151 -6.63 18.64 -11.20
C THR A 151 -5.19 18.30 -11.57
N LEU A 152 -4.85 17.00 -11.71
CA LEU A 152 -3.51 16.56 -12.07
C LEU A 152 -3.19 16.98 -13.51
N ARG A 153 -2.35 18.01 -13.66
CA ARG A 153 -2.07 18.62 -14.97
C ARG A 153 -0.92 17.96 -15.73
N GLN A 154 0.06 17.36 -15.04
CA GLN A 154 1.16 16.54 -15.60
C GLN A 154 2.15 16.14 -14.50
N GLY A 155 2.76 14.95 -14.65
CA GLY A 155 3.78 14.43 -13.72
C GLY A 155 3.19 13.94 -12.40
N TYR A 156 3.52 12.71 -12.01
CA TYR A 156 3.13 12.16 -10.71
C TYR A 156 4.27 11.33 -10.13
N THR A 157 4.30 11.24 -8.81
CA THR A 157 5.25 10.39 -8.09
C THR A 157 4.74 8.95 -8.11
N LEU A 158 5.61 8.03 -8.53
CA LEU A 158 5.32 6.60 -8.55
C LEU A 158 5.59 5.99 -7.17
N THR A 159 4.70 5.11 -6.74
CA THR A 159 4.92 4.23 -5.58
C THR A 159 5.37 2.85 -6.04
N TYR A 160 6.09 2.11 -5.19
CA TYR A 160 6.55 0.75 -5.48
C TYR A 160 6.24 -0.19 -4.33
N ARG A 161 6.26 -1.50 -4.58
CA ARG A 161 6.18 -2.57 -3.56
C ARG A 161 4.87 -2.62 -2.76
N GLY A 162 3.89 -1.76 -3.07
CA GLY A 162 2.55 -1.78 -2.48
C GLY A 162 2.52 -1.57 -0.97
N GLN A 163 3.43 -0.76 -0.40
CA GLN A 163 3.45 -0.50 1.04
C GLN A 163 3.31 1.00 1.30
N PHE A 164 2.26 1.39 2.01
CA PHE A 164 1.94 2.79 2.27
C PHE A 164 1.02 2.95 3.48
N ILE A 165 1.00 4.15 4.02
CA ILE A 165 0.00 4.61 5.00
C ILE A 165 -0.91 5.60 4.31
N ALA A 166 -2.22 5.46 4.50
CA ALA A 166 -3.21 6.43 4.08
C ALA A 166 -4.13 6.79 5.24
N SER A 167 -4.54 8.07 5.32
CA SER A 167 -5.55 8.50 6.26
C SER A 167 -6.96 8.13 5.79
N ARG A 168 -7.87 8.00 6.75
CA ARG A 168 -9.31 7.90 6.48
C ARG A 168 -9.80 9.05 5.61
N HIS A 169 -9.31 10.26 5.85
CA HIS A 169 -9.70 11.43 5.07
C HIS A 169 -9.36 11.26 3.59
N ARG A 170 -8.11 10.87 3.25
CA ARG A 170 -7.71 10.65 1.85
C ARG A 170 -8.49 9.52 1.18
N ILE A 171 -8.74 8.43 1.89
CA ILE A 171 -9.58 7.33 1.38
C ILE A 171 -10.99 7.83 1.07
N HIS A 172 -11.60 8.62 1.96
CA HIS A 172 -12.99 9.08 1.82
C HIS A 172 -13.18 10.27 0.88
N THR A 173 -12.12 11.02 0.56
CA THR A 173 -12.16 12.07 -0.46
C THR A 173 -12.34 11.49 -1.87
N GLN A 174 -12.05 10.19 -2.04
CA GLN A 174 -12.35 9.47 -3.28
C GLN A 174 -13.79 8.94 -3.31
N ASP A 175 -14.30 8.75 -4.53
CA ASP A 175 -15.53 8.00 -4.72
C ASP A 175 -15.31 6.52 -4.39
N LYS A 176 -16.12 5.96 -3.49
CA LYS A 176 -16.11 4.51 -3.21
C LYS A 176 -16.22 3.68 -4.49
N GLN A 177 -17.01 4.14 -5.46
CA GLN A 177 -17.19 3.46 -6.73
C GLN A 177 -15.90 3.37 -7.53
N LEU A 178 -14.97 4.34 -7.41
CA LEU A 178 -13.65 4.23 -8.03
C LEU A 178 -12.91 3.00 -7.49
N PHE A 179 -12.85 2.82 -6.18
CA PHE A 179 -12.17 1.64 -5.60
C PHE A 179 -12.88 0.33 -5.95
N GLN A 180 -14.22 0.34 -6.06
CA GLN A 180 -14.97 -0.84 -6.50
C GLN A 180 -14.67 -1.20 -7.95
N ASP A 181 -14.66 -0.21 -8.86
CA ASP A 181 -14.34 -0.45 -10.28
C ASP A 181 -12.91 -0.97 -10.43
N LEU A 182 -11.96 -0.40 -9.69
CA LEU A 182 -10.57 -0.88 -9.68
C LEU A 182 -10.47 -2.31 -9.13
N LEU A 183 -11.25 -2.65 -8.11
CA LEU A 183 -11.32 -4.02 -7.60
C LEU A 183 -11.91 -4.97 -8.64
N ASP A 184 -12.94 -4.54 -9.37
CA ASP A 184 -13.59 -5.32 -10.42
C ASP A 184 -12.62 -5.61 -11.57
N GLU A 185 -11.70 -4.70 -11.91
CA GLU A 185 -10.62 -4.95 -12.87
C GLU A 185 -9.72 -6.14 -12.45
N PHE A 186 -9.55 -6.38 -11.14
CA PHE A 186 -8.79 -7.53 -10.62
C PHE A 186 -9.59 -8.83 -10.55
N VAL A 187 -10.88 -8.77 -10.21
CA VAL A 187 -11.64 -9.97 -9.83
C VAL A 187 -12.58 -10.48 -10.91
N ASN A 188 -12.91 -9.65 -11.91
CA ASN A 188 -13.74 -10.04 -13.03
C ASN A 188 -12.88 -10.59 -14.18
N PRO A 189 -12.95 -11.90 -14.51
CA PRO A 189 -12.14 -12.48 -15.60
C PRO A 189 -12.47 -11.93 -17.00
N ARG A 190 -13.51 -11.11 -17.13
CA ARG A 190 -13.91 -10.42 -18.37
C ARG A 190 -13.56 -8.92 -18.37
N SER A 191 -12.81 -8.45 -17.37
CA SER A 191 -12.37 -7.06 -17.31
C SER A 191 -11.40 -6.72 -18.45
N VAL A 192 -11.20 -5.43 -18.71
CA VAL A 192 -10.24 -4.98 -19.73
C VAL A 192 -8.83 -5.33 -19.31
N ALA A 193 -8.53 -5.26 -18.00
CA ALA A 193 -7.25 -5.66 -17.41
C ALA A 193 -6.87 -7.13 -17.68
N HIS A 194 -7.83 -8.01 -17.97
CA HIS A 194 -7.60 -9.42 -18.32
C HIS A 194 -7.69 -9.72 -19.83
N SER A 195 -7.88 -8.69 -20.66
CA SER A 195 -7.98 -8.86 -22.12
C SER A 195 -6.60 -9.10 -22.75
N SER A 196 -6.57 -9.78 -23.90
CA SER A 196 -5.33 -9.98 -24.66
C SER A 196 -4.67 -8.66 -25.05
N GLY A 197 -5.47 -7.64 -25.40
CA GLY A 197 -4.96 -6.31 -25.74
C GLY A 197 -4.22 -5.62 -24.58
N TYR A 198 -4.63 -5.87 -23.33
CA TYR A 198 -3.90 -5.38 -22.16
C TYR A 198 -2.66 -6.23 -21.88
N ALA A 199 -2.77 -7.57 -21.98
CA ALA A 199 -1.68 -8.48 -21.69
C ALA A 199 -0.50 -8.42 -22.68
N GLU A 200 -0.74 -7.99 -23.91
CA GLU A 200 0.27 -7.89 -24.98
C GLU A 200 1.04 -6.55 -24.97
N HIS A 201 0.84 -5.68 -23.97
CA HIS A 201 1.44 -4.35 -23.96
C HIS A 201 2.99 -4.41 -23.89
N PRO A 202 3.73 -3.61 -24.71
CA PRO A 202 5.19 -3.69 -24.83
C PRO A 202 6.06 -3.58 -23.56
N TRP A 203 5.55 -3.01 -22.45
CA TRP A 203 6.29 -2.89 -21.18
C TRP A 203 6.18 -4.12 -20.28
N LEU A 204 5.47 -5.17 -20.74
CA LEU A 204 5.29 -6.44 -20.03
C LEU A 204 5.99 -7.62 -20.75
N PRO A 205 7.21 -7.50 -21.31
CA PRO A 205 7.79 -8.58 -22.10
C PRO A 205 7.98 -9.83 -21.24
N GLY A 206 7.37 -10.94 -21.66
CA GLY A 206 7.49 -12.24 -20.99
C GLY A 206 6.69 -12.40 -19.69
N LYS A 207 5.83 -11.43 -19.33
CA LYS A 207 4.90 -11.59 -18.21
C LYS A 207 3.57 -12.15 -18.70
N SER A 208 3.04 -13.14 -17.97
CA SER A 208 1.72 -13.70 -18.24
C SER A 208 0.70 -13.16 -17.25
N ASP A 209 -0.45 -12.77 -17.77
CA ASP A 209 -1.62 -12.40 -16.97
C ASP A 209 -2.31 -13.65 -16.39
N SER A 210 -2.85 -13.50 -15.18
CA SER A 210 -3.69 -14.50 -14.54
C SER A 210 -4.51 -13.88 -13.42
N MET A 211 -5.63 -14.50 -13.02
CA MET A 211 -6.46 -13.99 -11.92
C MET A 211 -5.69 -13.83 -10.60
N ASN A 212 -4.74 -14.73 -10.30
CA ASN A 212 -3.92 -14.66 -9.09
C ASN A 212 -2.68 -13.78 -9.22
N ARG A 213 -2.29 -13.36 -10.43
CA ARG A 213 -1.16 -12.46 -10.69
C ARG A 213 -1.47 -11.54 -11.88
N PRO A 214 -2.49 -10.68 -11.76
CA PRO A 214 -2.89 -9.81 -12.85
C PRO A 214 -1.83 -8.76 -13.13
N LEU A 215 -1.62 -8.48 -14.41
CA LEU A 215 -0.64 -7.48 -14.84
C LEU A 215 -1.04 -6.07 -14.39
N PHE A 216 -2.34 -5.81 -14.25
CA PHE A 216 -2.89 -4.57 -13.69
C PHE A 216 -2.41 -4.26 -12.27
N GLY A 217 -1.96 -5.28 -11.52
CA GLY A 217 -1.32 -5.09 -10.22
C GLY A 217 -0.10 -4.17 -10.28
N TYR A 218 0.69 -4.21 -11.35
CA TYR A 218 1.84 -3.31 -11.53
C TYR A 218 1.41 -1.85 -11.67
N THR A 219 0.30 -1.61 -12.35
CA THR A 219 -0.25 -0.26 -12.50
C THR A 219 -0.77 0.25 -11.17
N ILE A 220 -1.58 -0.52 -10.45
CA ILE A 220 -2.12 -0.08 -9.16
C ILE A 220 -1.04 0.15 -8.11
N GLU A 221 -0.01 -0.70 -8.07
CA GLU A 221 1.17 -0.50 -7.23
C GLU A 221 1.78 0.89 -7.38
N ARG A 222 1.81 1.43 -8.62
CA ARG A 222 2.39 2.72 -8.96
C ARG A 222 1.48 3.92 -8.72
N LEU A 223 0.18 3.66 -8.61
CA LEU A 223 -0.84 4.71 -8.58
C LEU A 223 -1.44 4.94 -7.20
N TRP A 224 -0.97 4.28 -6.13
CA TRP A 224 -1.48 4.52 -4.78
C TRP A 224 -1.38 5.98 -4.35
N GLY A 225 -0.27 6.66 -4.65
CA GLY A 225 -0.13 8.09 -4.38
C GLY A 225 -1.19 8.92 -5.13
N VAL A 226 -1.43 8.61 -6.40
CA VAL A 226 -2.48 9.27 -7.20
C VAL A 226 -3.87 9.04 -6.61
N LEU A 227 -4.20 7.79 -6.26
CA LEU A 227 -5.48 7.42 -5.66
C LEU A 227 -5.72 8.15 -4.33
N MET A 228 -4.65 8.44 -3.58
CA MET A 228 -4.72 9.16 -2.31
C MET A 228 -4.50 10.68 -2.48
N GLN A 229 -4.57 11.21 -3.70
CA GLN A 229 -4.33 12.63 -4.03
C GLN A 229 -2.98 13.16 -3.51
N CYS A 230 -1.99 12.28 -3.49
CA CYS A 230 -0.60 12.55 -3.13
C CYS A 230 0.32 12.19 -4.29
N SER A 231 0.29 13.04 -5.31
CA SER A 231 1.00 12.81 -6.57
C SER A 231 1.89 13.98 -6.98
N ASP A 232 2.27 14.86 -6.05
CA ASP A 232 3.21 15.94 -6.34
C ASP A 232 4.57 15.35 -6.74
N VAL A 233 5.03 15.66 -7.94
CA VAL A 233 6.33 15.22 -8.47
C VAL A 233 7.49 15.73 -7.62
N GLN A 234 7.31 16.84 -6.90
CA GLN A 234 8.34 17.37 -6.00
C GLN A 234 8.65 16.44 -4.84
N LEU A 235 7.75 15.53 -4.46
CA LEU A 235 8.02 14.52 -3.44
C LEU A 235 9.15 13.58 -3.87
N ALA A 236 9.15 13.14 -5.12
CA ALA A 236 10.21 12.28 -5.65
C ALA A 236 11.59 12.95 -5.70
N TYR A 237 11.65 14.28 -5.77
CA TYR A 237 12.91 15.03 -5.78
C TYR A 237 13.40 15.42 -4.38
N ARG A 238 12.48 15.69 -3.47
CA ARG A 238 12.79 16.15 -2.11
C ARG A 238 12.96 15.00 -1.13
N CYS A 239 12.22 13.90 -1.31
CA CYS A 239 12.32 12.77 -0.41
C CYS A 239 13.71 12.12 -0.53
N PRO A 240 14.49 12.03 0.55
CA PRO A 240 15.77 11.37 0.50
C PRO A 240 15.61 9.91 0.08
N SER A 241 16.54 9.41 -0.73
CA SER A 241 16.62 7.96 -1.00
C SER A 241 16.74 7.18 0.32
N LEU A 242 16.30 5.92 0.33
CA LEU A 242 16.39 5.08 1.53
C LEU A 242 17.82 5.00 2.09
N LEU A 243 18.84 5.01 1.22
CA LEU A 243 20.26 5.01 1.63
C LEU A 243 20.69 6.35 2.23
N SER A 244 20.26 7.48 1.63
CA SER A 244 20.59 8.81 2.10
C SER A 244 19.97 9.12 3.46
N SER A 245 18.70 8.72 3.65
CA SER A 245 18.01 8.82 4.94
C SER A 245 18.72 8.00 6.03
N ALA A 246 19.17 6.79 5.69
CA ALA A 246 19.90 5.93 6.60
C ALA A 246 21.19 6.57 7.13
N ILE A 247 21.98 7.15 6.22
CA ILE A 247 23.26 7.78 6.57
C ILE A 247 23.03 9.07 7.37
N GLY A 248 22.08 9.92 6.94
CA GLY A 248 21.77 11.18 7.63
C GLY A 248 21.30 10.99 9.06
N SER A 249 20.49 9.95 9.31
CA SER A 249 20.06 9.60 10.66
C SER A 249 21.20 9.09 11.53
N VAL A 250 22.07 8.21 11.01
CA VAL A 250 23.17 7.63 11.79
C VAL A 250 24.18 8.71 12.18
N LEU A 251 24.38 9.69 11.30
CA LEU A 251 25.28 10.82 11.54
C LEU A 251 24.61 11.98 12.31
N HIS A 252 23.30 11.88 12.61
CA HIS A 252 22.49 12.96 13.18
C HIS A 252 22.60 14.30 12.42
N THR A 253 22.81 14.25 11.10
CA THR A 253 23.11 15.43 10.29
C THR A 253 21.88 16.08 9.66
N SER A 254 20.70 15.44 9.73
CA SER A 254 19.47 15.99 9.16
C SER A 254 18.23 15.65 9.99
N THR A 255 17.38 16.65 10.23
CA THR A 255 16.02 16.45 10.73
C THR A 255 15.08 16.22 9.53
N PRO A 256 14.24 15.17 9.51
CA PRO A 256 13.29 14.95 8.44
C PRO A 256 12.34 16.14 8.30
N ILE A 257 12.22 16.68 7.08
CA ILE A 257 11.17 17.65 6.74
C ILE A 257 9.95 16.83 6.34
N LEU A 258 8.87 16.92 7.13
CA LEU A 258 7.73 16.02 7.00
C LEU A 258 7.11 16.05 5.59
N GLN A 259 7.01 17.22 4.97
CA GLN A 259 6.39 17.41 3.66
C GLN A 259 7.24 16.95 2.47
N ASP A 260 8.45 16.45 2.71
CA ASP A 260 9.33 16.03 1.62
C ASP A 260 9.07 14.59 1.18
N CYS A 261 8.45 13.74 2.02
CA CYS A 261 8.21 12.32 1.75
C CYS A 261 6.75 11.86 1.89
N GLN A 262 5.82 12.78 2.15
CA GLN A 262 4.41 12.48 2.34
C GLN A 262 3.54 13.70 2.01
N CYS A 263 2.26 13.44 1.80
CA CYS A 263 1.24 14.47 1.84
C CYS A 263 0.58 14.48 3.21
N LEU A 264 0.51 15.66 3.82
CA LEU A 264 -0.24 15.85 5.04
C LEU A 264 -1.70 16.14 4.71
N ASP A 265 -2.60 15.76 5.60
CA ASP A 265 -3.93 16.33 5.63
C ASP A 265 -3.82 17.74 6.21
N LEU A 266 -4.43 18.69 5.52
CA LEU A 266 -4.57 20.04 6.05
C LEU A 266 -5.77 20.01 6.99
N ASP A 267 -5.61 20.59 8.19
CA ASP A 267 -6.71 20.79 9.13
C ASP A 267 -7.86 21.62 8.51
#